data_AF-A0A8J5IWT3-F1
#
_entry.id   AF-A0A8J5IWT3-F1
#
_cell.length_a   1.000
_cell.length_b   1.000
_cell.length_c   1.000
_cell.angle_alpha   90.00
_cell.angle_beta   90.00
_cell.angle_gamma   90.00
#
_symmetry.space_group_name_H-M   'P 1'
#
loop_
_entity.id
_entity.type
_entity.pdbx_description
1 polymer ?
#
loop_
_entity_poly.entity_id
_entity_poly.type
_entity_poly.pdbx_seq_one_letter_code
_entity_poly.pdbx_strand_id
1 'polypeptide(L)'
;MFVFAFVLVFLCQKSVSLPALRCSVIKTLLLSSYTLPMVGLFDIYAPQRVILLFFIKLATRPLLLIFVVYVCMIRPPAGRADTCVLRKHGWFIITYHVILVVYSVFQQFKPDSIWYPVSAYVILVWSAICPLQIWRLLRADTEYWRGMGKRVCSLQHVAYHSQPRSRLQTASAVNEGISSHGIHILIETHRDLLIDFAHLELKRKIRSGNHVATFGGRLRSKKAVAVKVYTPQQFTEEVVGEFSHEAALCASLRHPNVVEFVGLCVCPPTVCLVFELCQCTLEDVLAKRGNSRERGQTTWFNHKNE
;
A
#
# COMPACT_ATOMS: atom_id res chain seq x y z
N MET A 1 -12.38 21.22 -11.30
CA MET A 1 -11.59 20.99 -10.07
C MET A 1 -12.04 19.77 -9.30
N PHE A 2 -13.33 19.63 -8.99
CA PHE A 2 -13.87 18.47 -8.26
C PHE A 2 -13.39 17.12 -8.83
N VAL A 3 -13.55 16.89 -10.13
CA VAL A 3 -13.22 15.60 -10.77
C VAL A 3 -11.74 15.21 -10.60
N PHE A 4 -10.81 16.17 -10.71
CA PHE A 4 -9.37 15.94 -10.52
C PHE A 4 -9.01 15.65 -9.07
N ALA A 5 -9.56 16.43 -8.14
CA ALA A 5 -9.30 16.26 -6.72
C ALA A 5 -9.96 14.97 -6.19
N PHE A 6 -11.11 14.58 -6.73
CA PHE A 6 -11.89 13.41 -6.31
C PHE A 6 -11.06 12.14 -6.35
N VAL A 7 -10.41 11.87 -7.49
CA VAL A 7 -9.65 10.63 -7.66
C VAL A 7 -8.47 10.57 -6.69
N LEU A 8 -7.79 11.70 -6.46
CA LEU A 8 -6.71 11.78 -5.48
C LEU A 8 -7.20 11.57 -4.04
N VAL A 9 -8.30 12.22 -3.66
CA VAL A 9 -8.91 12.07 -2.33
C VAL A 9 -9.45 10.65 -2.11
N PHE A 10 -9.94 10.01 -3.17
CA PHE A 10 -10.38 8.62 -3.14
C PHE A 10 -9.21 7.65 -2.96
N LEU A 11 -8.09 7.85 -3.67
CA LEU A 11 -6.88 7.04 -3.49
C LEU A 11 -6.25 7.20 -2.10
N CYS A 12 -6.47 8.33 -1.43
CA CYS A 12 -6.07 8.53 -0.04
C CYS A 12 -6.97 7.80 0.98
N GLN A 13 -8.09 7.17 0.57
CA GLN A 13 -8.92 6.38 1.49
C GLN A 13 -8.30 5.02 1.77
N LYS A 14 -8.41 4.59 3.03
CA LYS A 14 -7.91 3.28 3.50
C LYS A 14 -8.63 2.09 2.86
N SER A 15 -9.82 2.27 2.32
CA SER A 15 -10.63 1.20 1.71
C SER A 15 -11.36 1.67 0.44
N VAL A 16 -11.84 0.72 -0.36
CA VAL A 16 -12.60 0.95 -1.61
C VAL A 16 -14.11 0.78 -1.39
N SER A 17 -14.58 0.94 -0.14
CA SER A 17 -15.97 0.69 0.21
C SER A 17 -16.90 1.86 -0.18
N LEU A 18 -18.20 1.59 -0.26
CA LEU A 18 -19.22 2.65 -0.48
C LEU A 18 -19.15 3.77 0.58
N PRO A 19 -18.95 3.49 1.88
CA PRO A 19 -18.70 4.54 2.86
C PRO A 19 -17.46 5.38 2.57
N ALA A 20 -16.34 4.74 2.18
CA ALA A 20 -15.11 5.46 1.82
C ALA A 20 -15.32 6.35 0.58
N LEU A 21 -16.08 5.86 -0.40
CA LEU A 21 -16.50 6.62 -1.57
C LEU A 21 -17.31 7.86 -1.15
N ARG A 22 -18.34 7.71 -0.31
CA ARG A 22 -19.13 8.83 0.21
C ARG A 22 -18.26 9.84 0.96
N CYS A 23 -17.38 9.38 1.84
CA CYS A 23 -16.45 10.26 2.55
C CYS A 23 -15.51 11.01 1.58
N SER A 24 -15.03 10.34 0.52
CA SER A 24 -14.18 10.98 -0.49
C SER A 24 -14.92 12.07 -1.27
N VAL A 25 -16.19 11.85 -1.62
CA VAL A 25 -17.04 12.86 -2.27
C VAL A 25 -17.19 14.08 -1.36
N ILE A 26 -17.54 13.90 -0.09
CA ILE A 26 -17.71 14.99 0.87
C ILE A 26 -16.41 15.80 1.05
N LYS A 27 -15.28 15.11 1.28
CA LYS A 27 -13.96 15.76 1.41
C LYS A 27 -13.58 16.52 0.14
N THR A 28 -13.89 15.97 -1.04
CA THR A 28 -13.60 16.62 -2.31
C THR A 28 -14.50 17.82 -2.55
N LEU A 29 -15.79 17.74 -2.18
CA LEU A 29 -16.71 18.87 -2.27
C LEU A 29 -16.17 20.03 -1.44
N LEU A 30 -15.84 19.81 -0.17
CA LEU A 30 -15.23 20.80 0.72
C LEU A 30 -13.94 21.39 0.13
N LEU A 31 -13.05 20.53 -0.37
CA LEU A 31 -11.78 20.93 -0.95
C LEU A 31 -11.96 21.69 -2.28
N SER A 32 -13.03 21.44 -3.03
CA SER A 32 -13.32 22.11 -4.30
C SER A 32 -14.13 23.40 -4.13
N SER A 33 -14.88 23.53 -3.04
CA SER A 33 -15.74 24.68 -2.75
C SER A 33 -15.03 25.81 -2.01
N TYR A 34 -13.75 25.65 -1.63
CA TYR A 34 -13.01 26.63 -0.81
C TYR A 34 -12.96 28.06 -1.41
N THR A 35 -13.07 28.20 -2.73
CA THR A 35 -13.08 29.52 -3.39
C THR A 35 -14.45 30.22 -3.33
N LEU A 36 -15.55 29.48 -3.15
CA LEU A 36 -16.92 30.04 -3.16
C LEU A 36 -17.19 31.03 -2.02
N PRO A 37 -16.93 30.70 -0.73
CA PRO A 37 -17.18 31.63 0.36
C PRO A 37 -16.30 32.88 0.25
N MET A 38 -15.07 32.74 -0.25
CA MET A 38 -14.18 33.88 -0.46
C MET A 38 -14.73 34.84 -1.53
N VAL A 39 -15.22 34.30 -2.66
CA VAL A 39 -15.82 35.14 -3.71
C VAL A 39 -17.09 35.81 -3.22
N GLY A 40 -17.95 35.09 -2.48
CA GLY A 40 -19.17 35.65 -1.90
C GLY A 40 -18.91 36.77 -0.88
N LEU A 41 -17.89 36.60 -0.02
CA LEU A 41 -17.48 37.63 0.91
C LEU A 41 -16.99 38.90 0.18
N PHE A 42 -16.18 38.72 -0.86
CA PHE A 42 -15.68 39.86 -1.64
C PHE A 42 -16.80 40.62 -2.36
N ASP A 43 -17.81 39.91 -2.86
CA ASP A 43 -18.97 40.50 -3.52
C ASP A 43 -19.80 41.38 -2.57
N ILE A 44 -19.94 40.95 -1.30
CA ILE A 44 -20.65 41.71 -0.26
C ILE A 44 -19.88 42.95 0.18
N TYR A 45 -18.56 42.83 0.42
CA TYR A 45 -17.78 43.88 1.07
C TYR A 45 -17.05 44.83 0.11
N ALA A 46 -16.76 44.42 -1.13
CA ALA A 46 -15.95 45.22 -2.06
C ALA A 46 -16.35 45.03 -3.55
N PRO A 47 -17.62 45.19 -3.93
CA PRO A 47 -18.09 44.91 -5.30
C PRO A 47 -17.42 45.78 -6.38
N GLN A 48 -16.98 46.99 -6.05
CA GLN A 48 -16.34 47.90 -7.01
C GLN A 48 -14.85 47.59 -7.27
N ARG A 49 -14.21 46.69 -6.50
CA ARG A 49 -12.76 46.40 -6.58
C ARG A 49 -12.46 45.17 -7.46
N VAL A 50 -12.92 45.20 -8.71
CA VAL A 50 -12.86 44.04 -9.63
C VAL A 50 -11.42 43.54 -9.90
N ILE A 51 -10.44 44.45 -10.00
CA ILE A 51 -9.02 44.10 -10.21
C ILE A 51 -8.45 43.35 -9.00
N LEU A 52 -8.83 43.76 -7.79
CA LEU A 52 -8.40 43.09 -6.56
C LEU A 52 -9.01 41.67 -6.47
N LEU A 53 -10.29 41.51 -6.84
CA LEU A 53 -10.93 40.19 -6.94
C LEU A 53 -10.18 39.27 -7.92
N PHE A 54 -9.71 39.82 -9.05
CA PHE A 54 -8.92 39.07 -10.02
C PHE A 54 -7.62 38.52 -9.41
N PHE A 55 -6.81 39.36 -8.78
CA PHE A 55 -5.55 38.93 -8.14
C PHE A 55 -5.80 37.92 -7.01
N ILE A 56 -6.85 38.14 -6.23
CA ILE A 56 -7.25 37.23 -5.16
C ILE A 56 -7.66 35.85 -5.73
N LYS A 57 -8.47 35.81 -6.80
CA LYS A 57 -8.81 34.55 -7.50
C LYS A 57 -7.58 33.88 -8.12
N LEU A 58 -6.67 34.67 -8.67
CA LEU A 58 -5.43 34.21 -9.29
C LEU A 58 -4.49 33.55 -8.27
N ALA A 59 -4.37 34.14 -7.07
CA ALA A 59 -3.52 33.63 -6.00
C ALA A 59 -4.14 32.44 -5.26
N THR A 60 -5.46 32.42 -5.07
CA THR A 60 -6.12 31.35 -4.30
C THR A 60 -6.30 30.06 -5.08
N ARG A 61 -6.63 30.11 -6.37
CA ARG A 61 -6.83 28.91 -7.21
C ARG A 61 -5.68 27.87 -7.18
N PRO A 62 -4.38 28.25 -7.22
CA PRO A 62 -3.28 27.29 -7.15
C PRO A 62 -3.06 26.71 -5.75
N LEU A 63 -3.73 27.16 -4.69
CA LEU A 63 -3.58 26.56 -3.35
C LEU A 63 -3.93 25.07 -3.33
N LEU A 64 -4.87 24.64 -4.19
CA LEU A 64 -5.19 23.22 -4.39
C LEU A 64 -3.97 22.41 -4.86
N LEU A 65 -3.03 23.03 -5.59
CA LEU A 65 -1.82 22.36 -6.05
C LEU A 65 -0.90 21.94 -4.91
N ILE A 66 -0.97 22.60 -3.74
CA ILE A 66 -0.21 22.18 -2.55
C ILE A 66 -0.63 20.76 -2.16
N PHE A 67 -1.93 20.48 -2.12
CA PHE A 67 -2.45 19.14 -1.87
C PHE A 67 -2.04 18.15 -2.97
N VAL A 68 -2.13 18.55 -4.24
CA VAL A 68 -1.75 17.69 -5.38
C VAL A 68 -0.26 17.33 -5.34
N VAL A 69 0.62 18.29 -5.08
CA VAL A 69 2.07 18.07 -4.97
C VAL A 69 2.37 17.19 -3.76
N TYR A 70 1.72 17.43 -2.62
CA TYR A 70 1.89 16.61 -1.43
C TYR A 70 1.54 15.14 -1.70
N VAL A 71 0.37 14.87 -2.29
CA VAL A 71 -0.10 13.51 -2.57
C VAL A 71 0.67 12.85 -3.71
N CYS A 72 0.91 13.55 -4.82
CA CYS A 72 1.50 12.91 -6.00
C CYS A 72 3.04 12.83 -5.97
N MET A 73 3.72 13.77 -5.31
CA MET A 73 5.17 13.92 -5.38
C MET A 73 5.88 13.60 -4.07
N ILE A 74 5.37 14.11 -2.94
CA ILE A 74 6.07 14.03 -1.64
C ILE A 74 5.73 12.72 -0.92
N ARG A 75 4.44 12.43 -0.73
CA ARG A 75 3.95 11.26 0.00
C ARG A 75 2.82 10.57 -0.76
N PRO A 76 3.15 9.81 -1.82
CA PRO A 76 2.17 8.95 -2.48
C PRO A 76 1.54 7.98 -1.47
N PRO A 77 0.22 7.74 -1.52
CA PRO A 77 -0.44 6.80 -0.64
C PRO A 77 0.18 5.41 -0.84
N ALA A 78 0.75 4.87 0.23
CA ALA A 78 1.33 3.55 0.23
C ALA A 78 0.22 2.49 0.08
N GLY A 79 0.46 1.44 -0.71
CA GLY A 79 -0.53 0.39 -0.94
C GLY A 79 -1.57 0.71 -2.02
N ARG A 80 -1.33 1.72 -2.87
CA ARG A 80 -2.21 2.15 -3.96
C ARG A 80 -1.45 2.28 -5.28
N ALA A 81 -2.16 2.65 -6.34
CA ALA A 81 -1.66 2.91 -7.70
C ALA A 81 -0.17 3.27 -7.82
N ASP A 82 0.48 2.74 -8.86
CA ASP A 82 1.90 2.97 -9.13
C ASP A 82 2.31 4.44 -9.05
N THR A 83 3.39 4.71 -8.31
CA THR A 83 3.90 6.07 -8.06
C THR A 83 4.23 6.83 -9.35
N CYS A 84 4.67 6.15 -10.40
CA CYS A 84 4.91 6.75 -11.72
C CYS A 84 3.61 7.27 -12.37
N VAL A 85 2.54 6.48 -12.30
CA VAL A 85 1.22 6.86 -12.87
C VAL A 85 0.62 8.01 -12.07
N LEU A 86 0.74 7.97 -10.73
CA LEU A 86 0.29 9.04 -9.85
C LEU A 86 1.05 10.35 -10.11
N ARG A 87 2.37 10.31 -10.30
CA ARG A 87 3.18 11.49 -10.66
C ARG A 87 2.77 12.07 -12.01
N LYS A 88 2.52 11.23 -13.03
CA LYS A 88 2.00 11.69 -14.34
C LYS A 88 0.66 12.40 -14.19
N HIS A 89 -0.24 11.87 -13.36
CA HIS A 89 -1.52 12.52 -13.06
C HIS A 89 -1.33 13.86 -12.32
N GLY A 90 -0.40 13.94 -11.36
CA GLY A 90 -0.04 15.19 -10.69
C GLY A 90 0.44 16.27 -11.66
N TRP A 91 1.35 15.93 -12.58
CA TRP A 91 1.79 16.83 -13.65
C TRP A 91 0.66 17.29 -14.57
N PHE A 92 -0.28 16.40 -14.89
CA PHE A 92 -1.46 16.73 -15.68
C PHE A 92 -2.37 17.76 -14.99
N ILE A 93 -2.52 17.70 -13.67
CA ILE A 93 -3.29 18.67 -12.90
C ILE A 93 -2.55 20.02 -12.81
N ILE A 94 -1.23 20.00 -12.59
CA ILE A 94 -0.41 21.23 -12.53
C ILE A 94 -0.47 21.99 -13.86
N THR A 95 -0.26 21.30 -14.98
CA THR A 95 -0.34 21.88 -16.33
C THR A 95 -1.72 22.47 -16.62
N TYR A 96 -2.81 21.78 -16.23
CA TYR A 96 -4.17 22.34 -16.33
C TYR A 96 -4.32 23.66 -15.57
N HIS A 97 -3.76 23.78 -14.36
CA HIS A 97 -3.83 25.02 -13.58
C HIS A 97 -2.98 26.15 -14.19
N VAL A 98 -1.83 25.83 -14.79
CA VAL A 98 -1.01 26.81 -15.52
C VAL A 98 -1.80 27.37 -16.72
N ILE A 99 -2.44 26.50 -17.51
CA ILE A 99 -3.28 26.93 -18.65
C ILE A 99 -4.45 27.80 -18.15
N LEU A 100 -5.08 27.43 -17.03
CA LEU A 100 -6.16 28.20 -16.41
C LEU A 100 -5.71 29.60 -15.98
N VAL A 101 -4.49 29.73 -15.44
CA VAL A 101 -3.87 31.02 -15.09
C VAL A 101 -3.67 31.87 -16.34
N VAL A 102 -3.10 31.30 -17.40
CA VAL A 102 -2.88 31.97 -18.69
C VAL A 102 -4.20 32.47 -19.29
N TYR A 103 -5.23 31.63 -19.32
CA TYR A 103 -6.58 32.03 -19.75
C TYR A 103 -7.12 33.19 -18.92
N SER A 104 -6.97 33.14 -17.59
CA SER A 104 -7.47 34.19 -16.70
C SER A 104 -6.76 35.53 -16.97
N VAL A 105 -5.44 35.50 -17.23
CA VAL A 105 -4.66 36.70 -17.59
C VAL A 105 -5.10 37.27 -18.94
N PHE A 106 -5.29 36.44 -19.97
CA PHE A 106 -5.78 36.92 -21.27
C PHE A 106 -7.19 37.51 -21.16
N GLN A 107 -8.07 36.87 -20.41
CA GLN A 107 -9.42 37.38 -20.15
C GLN A 107 -9.41 38.77 -19.50
N GLN A 108 -8.48 39.02 -18.57
CA GLN A 108 -8.43 40.28 -17.82
C GLN A 108 -7.73 41.41 -18.58
N PHE A 109 -6.61 41.12 -19.26
CA PHE A 109 -5.74 42.16 -19.82
C PHE A 109 -5.84 42.31 -21.34
N LYS A 110 -6.31 41.28 -22.06
CA LYS A 110 -6.35 41.24 -23.53
C LYS A 110 -7.58 40.49 -24.04
N PRO A 111 -8.81 40.91 -23.70
CA PRO A 111 -10.03 40.20 -24.09
C PRO A 111 -10.24 40.15 -25.62
N ASP A 112 -9.84 41.20 -26.34
CA ASP A 112 -10.02 41.29 -27.80
C ASP A 112 -8.95 40.54 -28.60
N SER A 113 -7.95 39.98 -27.91
CA SER A 113 -6.86 39.26 -28.54
C SER A 113 -7.29 37.85 -28.93
N ILE A 114 -6.80 37.36 -30.07
CA ILE A 114 -6.99 35.96 -30.50
C ILE A 114 -6.50 34.94 -29.45
N TRP A 115 -5.55 35.34 -28.58
CA TRP A 115 -5.03 34.48 -27.53
C TRP A 115 -6.06 34.11 -26.46
N TYR A 116 -7.07 34.94 -26.22
CA TYR A 116 -8.15 34.63 -25.27
C TYR A 116 -8.96 33.40 -25.70
N PRO A 117 -9.62 33.37 -26.89
CA PRO A 117 -10.35 32.19 -27.33
C PRO A 117 -9.44 30.98 -27.61
N VAL A 118 -8.19 31.20 -28.05
CA VAL A 118 -7.20 30.11 -28.21
C VAL A 118 -6.93 29.44 -26.87
N SER A 119 -6.67 30.21 -25.80
CA SER A 119 -6.44 29.66 -24.47
C SER A 119 -7.66 28.92 -23.92
N ALA A 120 -8.88 29.40 -24.20
CA ALA A 120 -10.13 28.70 -23.86
C ALA A 120 -10.24 27.35 -24.59
N TYR A 121 -9.90 27.31 -25.88
CA TYR A 121 -9.89 26.07 -26.66
C TYR A 121 -8.86 25.07 -26.13
N VAL A 122 -7.66 25.52 -25.78
CA VAL A 122 -6.63 24.67 -25.15
C VAL A 122 -7.14 24.06 -23.83
N ILE A 123 -7.86 24.83 -23.00
CA ILE A 123 -8.49 24.31 -21.78
C ILE A 123 -9.51 23.22 -22.10
N LEU A 124 -10.36 23.42 -23.12
CA LEU A 124 -11.36 22.44 -23.51
C LEU A 124 -10.72 21.13 -23.99
N VAL A 125 -9.71 21.22 -24.86
CA VAL A 125 -8.96 20.05 -25.34
C VAL A 125 -8.27 19.33 -24.18
N TRP A 126 -7.62 20.08 -23.28
CA TRP A 126 -6.98 19.49 -22.10
C TRP A 126 -7.99 18.81 -21.17
N SER A 127 -9.17 19.43 -20.99
CA SER A 127 -10.26 18.86 -20.18
C SER A 127 -10.85 17.60 -20.81
N ALA A 128 -10.90 17.51 -22.14
CA ALA A 128 -11.36 16.31 -22.84
C ALA A 128 -10.44 15.09 -22.62
N ILE A 129 -9.16 15.31 -22.31
CA ILE A 129 -8.19 14.25 -21.99
C ILE A 129 -8.39 13.70 -20.56
N CYS A 130 -9.11 14.43 -19.69
CA CYS A 130 -9.32 14.08 -18.28
C CYS A 130 -9.84 12.64 -18.05
N PRO A 131 -10.91 12.17 -18.71
CA PRO A 131 -11.44 10.83 -18.46
C PRO A 131 -10.43 9.72 -18.76
N LEU A 132 -9.59 9.90 -19.78
CA LEU A 132 -8.54 8.94 -20.13
C LEU A 132 -7.45 8.87 -19.06
N GLN A 133 -7.06 10.00 -18.49
CA GLN A 133 -6.07 10.04 -17.40
C GLN A 133 -6.62 9.43 -16.11
N ILE A 134 -7.89 9.69 -15.80
CA ILE A 134 -8.57 9.08 -14.65
C ILE A 134 -8.68 7.57 -14.83
N TRP A 135 -9.11 7.12 -16.00
CA TRP A 135 -9.18 5.69 -16.31
C TRP A 135 -7.81 5.02 -16.19
N ARG A 136 -6.73 5.63 -16.71
CA ARG A 136 -5.36 5.10 -16.55
C ARG A 136 -4.95 4.98 -15.09
N LEU A 137 -5.26 5.99 -14.28
CA LEU A 137 -4.94 5.99 -12.85
C LEU A 137 -5.73 4.92 -12.07
N LEU A 138 -7.04 4.82 -12.31
CA LEU A 138 -7.90 3.81 -11.67
C LEU A 138 -7.56 2.38 -12.13
N ARG A 139 -7.17 2.23 -13.41
CA ARG A 139 -6.68 0.96 -13.93
C ARG A 139 -5.37 0.55 -13.26
N ALA A 140 -4.43 1.49 -13.07
CA ALA A 140 -3.19 1.22 -12.35
C ALA A 140 -3.44 0.83 -10.89
N ASP A 141 -4.42 1.46 -10.21
CA ASP A 141 -4.83 1.03 -8.86
C ASP A 141 -5.38 -0.40 -8.91
N THR A 142 -6.27 -0.70 -9.85
CA THR A 142 -6.85 -2.04 -10.01
C THR A 142 -5.79 -3.10 -10.31
N GLU A 143 -4.83 -2.81 -11.19
CA GLU A 143 -3.74 -3.71 -11.55
C GLU A 143 -2.81 -3.96 -10.35
N TYR A 144 -2.54 -2.94 -9.53
CA TYR A 144 -1.81 -3.09 -8.28
C TYR A 144 -2.48 -4.10 -7.34
N TRP A 145 -3.79 -3.96 -7.09
CA TRP A 145 -4.56 -4.89 -6.26
C TRP A 145 -4.64 -6.29 -6.88
N ARG A 146 -4.79 -6.41 -8.20
CA ARG A 146 -4.79 -7.71 -8.90
C ARG A 146 -3.44 -8.42 -8.82
N GLY A 147 -2.34 -7.68 -8.97
CA GLY A 147 -0.98 -8.21 -8.79
C GLY A 147 -0.78 -8.72 -7.37
N MET A 148 -1.27 -7.98 -6.37
CA MET A 148 -1.27 -8.41 -4.99
C MET A 148 -2.10 -9.68 -4.76
N GLY A 149 -3.31 -9.75 -5.31
CA GLY A 149 -4.15 -10.95 -5.24
C GLY A 149 -3.47 -12.19 -5.82
N LYS A 150 -2.80 -12.07 -6.98
CA LYS A 150 -1.99 -13.17 -7.54
C LYS A 150 -0.88 -13.62 -6.58
N ARG A 151 -0.21 -12.67 -5.91
CA ARG A 151 0.82 -12.99 -4.90
C ARG A 151 0.22 -13.74 -3.71
N VAL A 152 -0.93 -13.30 -3.18
CA VAL A 152 -1.65 -14.01 -2.10
C VAL A 152 -2.02 -15.43 -2.53
N CYS A 153 -2.63 -15.60 -3.70
CA CYS A 153 -2.99 -16.93 -4.20
C CYS A 153 -1.75 -17.82 -4.39
N SER A 154 -0.65 -17.27 -4.92
CA SER A 154 0.60 -18.03 -5.08
C SER A 154 1.20 -18.44 -3.74
N LEU A 155 1.13 -17.57 -2.71
CA LEU A 155 1.55 -17.89 -1.37
C LEU A 155 0.73 -19.04 -0.80
N GLN A 156 -0.59 -18.92 -0.88
CA GLN A 156 -1.50 -19.93 -0.38
C GLN A 156 -1.26 -21.28 -1.09
N HIS A 157 -1.05 -21.25 -2.40
CA HIS A 157 -0.72 -22.45 -3.17
C HIS A 157 0.61 -23.08 -2.72
N VAL A 158 1.68 -22.30 -2.55
CA VAL A 158 2.98 -22.80 -2.09
C VAL A 158 2.91 -23.35 -0.67
N ALA A 159 2.20 -22.67 0.23
CA ALA A 159 2.04 -23.11 1.61
C ALA A 159 1.21 -24.40 1.71
N TYR A 160 0.16 -24.50 0.89
CA TYR A 160 -0.66 -25.70 0.77
C TYR A 160 0.13 -26.89 0.22
N HIS A 161 0.90 -26.71 -0.86
CA HIS A 161 1.65 -27.78 -1.50
C HIS A 161 2.85 -28.28 -0.69
N SER A 162 3.30 -27.53 0.32
CA SER A 162 4.30 -28.03 1.27
C SER A 162 3.79 -29.06 2.27
N GLN A 163 2.50 -29.41 2.25
CA GLN A 163 1.93 -30.47 3.07
C GLN A 163 2.16 -31.86 2.42
N PRO A 164 2.43 -32.91 3.23
CA PRO A 164 2.60 -34.27 2.71
C PRO A 164 1.34 -34.81 2.00
N ARG A 165 1.55 -35.50 0.86
CA ARG A 165 0.51 -35.99 -0.07
C ARG A 165 -0.56 -36.91 0.54
N SER A 166 -0.33 -37.52 1.71
CA SER A 166 -1.25 -38.48 2.33
C SER A 166 -2.55 -37.87 2.88
N ARG A 167 -2.72 -36.55 2.87
CA ARG A 167 -3.94 -35.84 3.33
C ARG A 167 -4.68 -35.03 2.27
N LEU A 168 -4.35 -35.20 0.99
CA LEU A 168 -4.95 -34.43 -0.12
C LEU A 168 -6.47 -34.66 -0.29
N GLN A 169 -7.04 -35.72 0.30
CA GLN A 169 -8.44 -36.12 0.09
C GLN A 169 -9.48 -35.43 0.99
N THR A 170 -9.11 -34.67 2.03
CA THR A 170 -10.07 -33.98 2.93
C THR A 170 -10.06 -32.46 2.81
N ALA A 171 -9.35 -31.87 1.84
CA ALA A 171 -9.25 -30.41 1.67
C ALA A 171 -10.42 -29.78 0.87
N SER A 172 -11.46 -30.56 0.58
CA SER A 172 -12.68 -30.05 -0.02
C SER A 172 -13.57 -29.46 1.08
N ALA A 173 -13.83 -28.16 0.98
CA ALA A 173 -14.61 -27.31 1.88
C ALA A 173 -13.86 -26.79 3.13
N VAL A 174 -13.15 -25.67 2.96
CA VAL A 174 -13.01 -24.69 4.03
C VAL A 174 -14.43 -24.28 4.41
N ASN A 175 -14.86 -24.57 5.64
CA ASN A 175 -16.20 -24.22 6.12
C ASN A 175 -16.28 -22.68 6.29
N GLU A 176 -16.85 -21.99 5.30
CA GLU A 176 -16.87 -20.52 5.21
C GLU A 176 -17.55 -19.84 6.41
N GLY A 177 -18.47 -20.53 7.09
CA GLY A 177 -19.30 -19.97 8.16
C GLY A 177 -18.57 -19.65 9.46
N ILE A 178 -17.58 -20.44 9.87
CA ILE A 178 -16.83 -20.25 11.14
C ILE A 178 -15.56 -19.41 10.91
N SER A 179 -15.01 -19.44 9.70
CA SER A 179 -13.75 -18.77 9.35
C SER A 179 -13.84 -17.24 9.36
N SER A 180 -14.99 -16.63 9.09
CA SER A 180 -15.08 -15.16 8.97
C SER A 180 -15.14 -14.45 10.32
N HIS A 181 -15.88 -14.99 11.29
CA HIS A 181 -16.04 -14.40 12.62
C HIS A 181 -14.74 -14.44 13.43
N GLY A 182 -14.07 -15.60 13.49
CA GLY A 182 -12.80 -15.73 14.21
C GLY A 182 -11.69 -14.85 13.64
N ILE A 183 -11.59 -14.79 12.31
CA ILE A 183 -10.61 -13.90 11.64
C ILE A 183 -10.93 -12.43 11.90
N HIS A 184 -12.21 -12.04 11.91
CA HIS A 184 -12.62 -10.67 12.24
C HIS A 184 -12.20 -10.30 13.67
N ILE A 185 -12.43 -11.19 14.65
CA ILE A 185 -12.00 -10.98 16.03
C ILE A 185 -10.48 -10.81 16.09
N LEU A 186 -9.71 -11.70 15.44
CA LEU A 186 -8.24 -11.61 15.40
C LEU A 186 -7.76 -10.26 14.85
N ILE A 187 -8.40 -9.77 13.77
CA ILE A 187 -8.10 -8.48 13.14
C ILE A 187 -8.42 -7.33 14.11
N GLU A 188 -9.56 -7.36 14.79
CA GLU A 188 -9.94 -6.29 15.71
C GLU A 188 -9.08 -6.29 16.99
N THR A 189 -8.79 -7.46 17.55
CA THR A 189 -7.95 -7.61 18.74
C THR A 189 -6.52 -7.13 18.52
N HIS A 190 -5.93 -7.41 17.35
CA HIS A 190 -4.53 -7.08 17.04
C HIS A 190 -4.37 -5.90 16.07
N ARG A 191 -5.35 -5.00 16.02
CA ARG A 191 -5.44 -3.92 15.02
C ARG A 191 -4.19 -3.05 14.92
N ASP A 192 -3.52 -2.79 16.05
CA ASP A 192 -2.31 -1.96 16.12
C ASP A 192 -1.06 -2.68 15.61
N LEU A 193 -1.11 -4.02 15.51
CA LEU A 193 -0.02 -4.87 15.03
C LEU A 193 -0.20 -5.29 13.57
N LEU A 194 -1.33 -4.93 12.94
CA LEU A 194 -1.67 -5.38 11.59
C LEU A 194 -0.78 -4.72 10.53
N ILE A 195 -0.15 -5.57 9.74
CA ILE A 195 0.61 -5.25 8.55
C ILE A 195 -0.25 -5.63 7.33
N ASP A 196 -0.50 -4.65 6.48
CA ASP A 196 -1.10 -4.89 5.17
C ASP A 196 -0.15 -5.74 4.31
N PHE A 197 -0.67 -6.84 3.75
CA PHE A 197 0.04 -7.71 2.82
C PHE A 197 0.60 -6.96 1.62
N ALA A 198 -0.02 -5.84 1.23
CA ALA A 198 0.51 -4.93 0.22
C ALA A 198 1.97 -4.53 0.45
N HIS A 199 2.34 -4.37 1.72
CA HIS A 199 3.66 -3.94 2.16
C HIS A 199 4.59 -5.11 2.47
N LEU A 200 4.11 -6.36 2.42
CA LEU A 200 4.89 -7.54 2.76
C LEU A 200 5.24 -8.33 1.50
N GLU A 201 6.51 -8.30 1.11
CA GLU A 201 7.03 -9.05 -0.01
C GLU A 201 7.69 -10.34 0.48
N LEU A 202 7.14 -11.49 0.11
CA LEU A 202 7.74 -12.79 0.39
C LEU A 202 8.73 -13.14 -0.73
N LYS A 203 9.90 -13.66 -0.36
CA LYS A 203 10.98 -14.01 -1.28
C LYS A 203 11.31 -15.50 -1.17
N ARG A 204 12.43 -15.83 -0.53
CA ARG A 204 12.92 -17.20 -0.43
C ARG A 204 12.24 -17.95 0.70
N LYS A 205 11.94 -19.23 0.49
CA LYS A 205 11.57 -20.13 1.59
C LYS A 205 12.83 -20.43 2.41
N ILE A 206 12.76 -20.22 3.73
CA ILE A 206 13.86 -20.51 4.66
C ILE A 206 13.65 -21.90 5.26
N ARG A 207 12.44 -22.17 5.75
CA ARG A 207 12.11 -23.41 6.44
C ARG A 207 10.70 -23.86 6.08
N SER A 208 10.50 -25.17 5.98
CA SER A 208 9.19 -25.79 5.86
C SER A 208 8.95 -26.67 7.07
N GLY A 209 7.81 -26.49 7.73
CA GLY A 209 7.22 -27.45 8.67
C GLY A 209 5.85 -27.89 8.16
N ASN A 210 5.15 -28.72 8.95
CA ASN A 210 3.87 -29.31 8.55
C ASN A 210 2.77 -28.25 8.30
N HIS A 211 2.50 -27.39 9.28
CA HIS A 211 1.42 -26.38 9.22
C HIS A 211 1.97 -24.95 9.18
N VAL A 212 3.29 -24.82 9.12
CA VAL A 212 4.02 -23.56 9.26
C VAL A 212 5.17 -23.55 8.28
N ALA A 213 5.27 -22.50 7.48
CA ALA A 213 6.42 -22.27 6.62
C ALA A 213 7.04 -20.91 6.94
N THR A 214 8.36 -20.83 6.99
CA THR A 214 9.08 -19.58 7.22
C THR A 214 9.72 -19.11 5.92
N PHE A 215 9.41 -17.88 5.52
CA PHE A 215 9.96 -17.24 4.34
C PHE A 215 10.80 -16.02 4.74
N GLY A 216 11.87 -15.76 4.01
CA GLY A 216 12.54 -14.48 4.03
C GLY A 216 11.81 -13.51 3.12
N GLY A 217 11.70 -12.25 3.53
CA GLY A 217 10.93 -11.23 2.83
C GLY A 217 11.46 -9.82 3.03
N ARG A 218 10.71 -8.86 2.49
CA ARG A 218 10.92 -7.43 2.70
C ARG A 218 9.62 -6.76 3.11
N LEU A 219 9.67 -5.96 4.16
CA LEU A 219 8.60 -5.10 4.61
C LEU A 219 8.82 -3.67 4.09
N ARG A 220 7.78 -3.09 3.47
CA ARG A 220 7.79 -1.77 2.81
C ARG A 220 8.98 -1.59 1.86
N SER A 221 9.33 -2.68 1.17
CA SER A 221 10.47 -2.82 0.25
C SER A 221 11.86 -2.46 0.84
N LYS A 222 11.98 -2.24 2.16
CA LYS A 222 13.21 -1.80 2.83
C LYS A 222 13.69 -2.76 3.91
N LYS A 223 12.88 -3.02 4.95
CA LYS A 223 13.27 -3.82 6.12
C LYS A 223 13.26 -5.30 5.73
N ALA A 224 14.38 -6.01 5.90
CA ALA A 224 14.41 -7.46 5.72
C ALA A 224 13.68 -8.14 6.89
N VAL A 225 12.81 -9.11 6.58
CA VAL A 225 11.96 -9.76 7.58
C VAL A 225 11.92 -11.27 7.38
N ALA A 226 11.69 -12.01 8.46
CA ALA A 226 11.29 -13.40 8.43
C ALA A 226 9.77 -13.48 8.64
N VAL A 227 9.07 -14.21 7.79
CA VAL A 227 7.62 -14.34 7.83
C VAL A 227 7.25 -15.79 8.09
N LYS A 228 6.66 -16.05 9.25
CA LYS A 228 6.13 -17.34 9.66
C LYS A 228 4.68 -17.42 9.20
N VAL A 229 4.45 -18.16 8.12
CA VAL A 229 3.17 -18.33 7.43
C VAL A 229 2.49 -19.58 7.94
N TYR A 230 1.27 -19.43 8.43
CA TYR A 230 0.42 -20.53 8.86
C TYR A 230 -0.68 -20.74 7.85
N THR A 231 -0.96 -22.00 7.56
CA THR A 231 -2.01 -22.41 6.61
C THR A 231 -2.79 -23.55 7.22
N PRO A 232 -3.61 -23.27 8.25
CA PRO A 232 -4.44 -24.29 8.87
C PRO A 232 -5.48 -24.78 7.84
N GLN A 233 -5.81 -26.07 7.91
CA GLN A 233 -6.83 -26.66 7.04
C GLN A 233 -8.25 -26.15 7.40
N GLN A 234 -8.47 -25.82 8.67
CA GLN A 234 -9.72 -25.27 9.19
C GLN A 234 -9.40 -24.14 10.18
N PHE A 235 -10.11 -23.02 10.07
CA PHE A 235 -10.09 -21.95 11.08
C PHE A 235 -11.19 -22.21 12.11
N THR A 236 -10.88 -23.00 13.13
CA THR A 236 -11.72 -23.12 14.32
C THR A 236 -11.42 -21.96 15.29
N GLU A 237 -12.32 -21.68 16.22
CA GLU A 237 -12.08 -20.67 17.26
C GLU A 237 -10.84 -20.98 18.11
N GLU A 238 -10.57 -22.27 18.35
CA GLU A 238 -9.38 -22.74 19.06
C GLU A 238 -8.10 -22.35 18.31
N VAL A 239 -8.04 -22.62 17.00
CA VAL A 239 -6.90 -22.27 16.15
C VAL A 239 -6.69 -20.76 16.10
N VAL A 240 -7.77 -19.98 16.01
CA VAL A 240 -7.72 -18.51 16.08
C VAL A 240 -7.22 -18.04 17.45
N GLY A 241 -7.66 -18.68 18.53
CA GLY A 241 -7.22 -18.42 19.89
C GLY A 241 -5.73 -18.68 20.09
N GLU A 242 -5.22 -19.80 19.58
CA GLU A 242 -3.79 -20.14 19.59
C GLU A 242 -2.97 -19.09 18.83
N PHE A 243 -3.44 -18.68 17.64
CA PHE A 243 -2.77 -17.61 16.87
C PHE A 243 -2.77 -16.27 17.59
N SER A 244 -3.91 -15.91 18.17
CA SER A 244 -4.06 -14.68 18.93
C SER A 244 -3.12 -14.67 20.14
N HIS A 245 -3.02 -15.80 20.84
CA HIS A 245 -2.14 -15.98 21.98
C HIS A 245 -0.65 -15.87 21.57
N GLU A 246 -0.23 -16.56 20.50
CA GLU A 246 1.14 -16.47 20.00
C GLU A 246 1.51 -15.04 19.57
N ALA A 247 0.59 -14.34 18.89
CA ALA A 247 0.77 -12.95 18.49
C ALA A 247 0.92 -12.03 19.71
N ALA A 248 0.07 -12.17 20.73
CA ALA A 248 0.14 -11.39 21.97
C ALA A 248 1.44 -11.65 22.74
N LEU A 249 1.87 -12.91 22.83
CA LEU A 249 3.12 -13.28 23.46
C LEU A 249 4.30 -12.61 22.74
N CYS A 250 4.37 -12.77 21.42
CA CYS A 250 5.43 -12.17 20.60
C CYS A 250 5.45 -10.64 20.71
N ALA A 251 4.30 -9.99 20.80
CA ALA A 251 4.19 -8.55 20.98
C ALA A 251 4.72 -8.04 22.34
N SER A 252 4.67 -8.88 23.38
CA SER A 252 5.15 -8.52 24.72
C SER A 252 6.66 -8.69 24.91
N LEU A 253 7.34 -9.45 24.04
CA LEU A 253 8.76 -9.74 24.14
C LEU A 253 9.60 -8.68 23.40
N ARG A 254 10.32 -7.83 24.15
CA ARG A 254 11.27 -6.86 23.60
C ARG A 254 12.59 -6.90 24.36
N HIS A 255 13.61 -7.49 23.75
CA HIS A 255 14.95 -7.62 24.33
C HIS A 255 16.00 -7.78 23.22
N PRO A 256 17.22 -7.22 23.35
CA PRO A 256 18.26 -7.30 22.31
C PRO A 256 18.70 -8.73 21.93
N ASN A 257 18.49 -9.70 22.82
CA ASN A 257 18.82 -11.11 22.58
C ASN A 257 17.59 -11.97 22.20
N VAL A 258 16.44 -11.34 21.94
CA VAL A 258 15.22 -12.02 21.50
C VAL A 258 14.84 -11.44 20.14
N VAL A 259 14.46 -12.33 19.22
CA VAL A 259 14.10 -11.94 17.85
C VAL A 259 12.94 -10.93 17.89
N GLU A 260 13.17 -9.75 17.31
CA GLU A 260 12.17 -8.68 17.29
C GLU A 260 10.90 -9.10 16.52
N PHE A 261 9.75 -9.05 17.19
CA PHE A 261 8.45 -9.16 16.55
C PHE A 261 8.05 -7.83 15.92
N VAL A 262 7.71 -7.85 14.63
CA VAL A 262 7.38 -6.66 13.83
C VAL A 262 5.88 -6.47 13.66
N GLY A 263 5.11 -7.56 13.56
CA GLY A 263 3.65 -7.48 13.45
C GLY A 263 3.00 -8.73 12.85
N LEU A 264 1.69 -8.64 12.64
CA LEU A 264 0.83 -9.71 12.14
C LEU A 264 0.25 -9.32 10.77
N CYS A 265 0.23 -10.24 9.81
CA CYS A 265 -0.44 -10.05 8.53
C CYS A 265 -1.50 -11.15 8.34
N VAL A 266 -2.73 -10.76 8.03
CA VAL A 266 -3.88 -11.68 7.89
C VAL A 266 -4.33 -11.68 6.44
N CYS A 267 -4.33 -12.85 5.80
CA CYS A 267 -4.72 -13.06 4.41
C CYS A 267 -5.44 -14.41 4.29
N PRO A 268 -6.73 -14.49 4.65
CA PRO A 268 -7.45 -15.76 4.78
C PRO A 268 -7.30 -16.63 3.52
N PRO A 269 -7.02 -17.94 3.65
CA PRO A 269 -6.89 -18.76 4.86
C PRO A 269 -5.46 -18.81 5.43
N THR A 270 -4.65 -17.78 5.21
CA THR A 270 -3.29 -17.69 5.73
C THR A 270 -3.17 -16.58 6.77
N VAL A 271 -2.47 -16.86 7.86
CA VAL A 271 -2.07 -15.85 8.85
C VAL A 271 -0.56 -15.88 8.97
N CYS A 272 0.06 -14.71 9.16
CA CYS A 272 1.50 -14.54 9.07
C CYS A 272 2.02 -13.73 10.25
N LEU A 273 2.97 -14.28 11.00
CA LEU A 273 3.74 -13.53 11.99
C LEU A 273 5.04 -13.03 11.35
N VAL A 274 5.32 -11.73 11.49
CA VAL A 274 6.45 -11.05 10.87
C VAL A 274 7.48 -10.71 11.95
N PHE A 275 8.70 -11.15 11.73
CA PHE A 275 9.84 -10.96 12.62
C PHE A 275 11.01 -10.30 11.88
N GLU A 276 12.00 -9.82 12.60
CA GLU A 276 13.29 -9.49 12.00
C GLU A 276 13.95 -10.72 11.36
N LEU A 277 14.79 -10.48 10.36
CA LEU A 277 15.51 -11.56 9.67
C LEU A 277 16.89 -11.78 10.30
N CYS A 278 17.06 -12.91 10.99
CA CYS A 278 18.38 -13.36 11.46
C CYS A 278 19.26 -13.87 10.30
N GLN A 279 20.58 -13.79 10.46
CA GLN A 279 21.54 -14.17 9.41
C GLN A 279 21.56 -15.69 9.13
N CYS A 280 21.57 -16.49 10.19
CA CYS A 280 21.61 -17.96 10.13
C CYS A 280 21.15 -18.56 11.45
N THR A 281 20.93 -19.87 11.47
CA THR A 281 20.62 -20.61 12.69
C THR A 281 21.91 -21.11 13.37
N LEU A 282 21.84 -21.40 14.68
CA LEU A 282 22.97 -21.98 15.41
C LEU A 282 23.39 -23.34 14.80
N GLU A 283 22.42 -24.13 14.33
CA GLU A 283 22.64 -25.39 13.63
C GLU A 283 23.52 -25.20 12.39
N ASP A 284 23.23 -24.20 11.55
CA ASP A 284 24.03 -23.88 10.36
C ASP A 284 25.48 -23.53 10.72
N VAL A 285 25.67 -22.82 11.84
CA VAL A 285 27.00 -22.41 12.33
C VAL A 285 27.78 -23.61 12.85
N LEU A 286 27.14 -24.47 13.64
CA LEU A 286 27.76 -25.68 14.18
C LEU A 286 28.14 -26.67 13.09
N ALA A 287 27.26 -26.87 12.10
CA ALA A 287 27.53 -27.75 10.96
C ALA A 287 28.74 -27.28 10.13
N LYS A 288 28.85 -25.97 9.86
CA LYS A 288 30.03 -25.39 9.18
C LYS A 288 31.32 -25.61 9.98
N ARG A 289 31.27 -25.50 11.30
CA ARG A 289 32.44 -25.69 12.18
C ARG A 289 32.85 -27.16 12.27
N GLY A 290 31.89 -28.08 12.31
CA GLY A 290 32.13 -29.53 12.24
C GLY A 290 32.87 -29.92 10.96
N ASN A 291 32.36 -29.51 9.80
CA ASN A 291 33.00 -29.79 8.50
C ASN A 291 34.39 -29.14 8.35
N SER A 292 34.62 -27.99 8.99
CA SER A 292 35.95 -27.33 8.98
C SER A 292 36.96 -28.06 9.88
N ARG A 293 36.51 -28.68 10.98
CA ARG A 293 37.36 -29.47 11.88
C ARG A 293 37.73 -30.82 11.26
N GLU A 294 36.83 -31.48 10.54
CA GLU A 294 37.14 -32.73 9.82
C GLU A 294 38.15 -32.52 8.68
N ARG A 295 38.11 -31.36 7.99
CA ARG A 295 39.17 -30.97 7.04
C ARG A 295 40.51 -30.63 7.69
N GLY A 296 40.52 -30.29 8.99
CA GLY A 296 41.74 -30.01 9.75
C GLY A 296 42.30 -31.20 10.54
N GLN A 297 41.53 -32.29 10.70
CA GLN A 297 41.93 -33.50 11.44
C GLN A 297 42.27 -34.70 10.55
N THR A 298 42.22 -34.58 9.23
CA THR A 298 42.59 -35.67 8.29
C THR A 298 44.08 -35.77 7.98
N THR A 299 44.93 -34.96 8.62
CA THR A 299 46.38 -35.19 8.67
C THR A 299 46.72 -35.69 10.06
N TRP A 300 46.88 -36.99 10.28
CA TRP A 300 47.87 -37.63 11.19
C TRP A 300 47.63 -39.14 11.21
N PHE A 301 48.53 -39.86 10.52
CA PHE A 301 49.13 -41.17 10.83
C PHE A 301 49.38 -41.96 9.53
N ASN A 302 50.51 -41.65 8.89
CA ASN A 302 51.17 -42.59 8.00
C ASN A 302 52.45 -43.04 8.73
N HIS A 303 52.29 -43.98 9.67
CA HIS A 303 53.40 -44.76 10.18
C HIS A 303 53.48 -45.99 9.28
N LYS A 304 54.39 -45.98 8.31
CA LYS A 304 54.82 -47.19 7.62
C LYS A 304 56.03 -47.72 8.37
N ASN A 305 55.80 -48.78 9.15
CA ASN A 305 56.80 -49.79 9.40
C ASN A 305 56.46 -51.00 8.53
N GLU A 306 57.53 -51.66 8.09
CA GLU A 306 57.63 -52.86 7.23
C GLU A 306 57.68 -52.61 5.72
#